data_AF-A0A4Q1CMX1-F1
#
_entry.id   AF-A0A4Q1CMX1-F1
#
_cell.length_a   1.000
_cell.length_b   1.000
_cell.length_c   1.000
_cell.angle_alpha   90.00
_cell.angle_beta   90.00
_cell.angle_gamma   90.00
#
_symmetry.space_group_name_H-M   'P 1'
#
loop_
_entity.id
_entity.type
_entity.pdbx_description
1 polymer ?
#
loop_
_entity_poly.entity_id
_entity_poly.type
_entity_poly.pdbx_seq_one_letter_code
_entity_poly.pdbx_strand_id
1 'polypeptide(L)'
;MIDSELVKQHYLSLSDEELTSFALKEKKNITAEALTILKKVFEERKLNFPDLPGRNAASDQYEIQKREQWKLKNDLWIEALRLRKNGKSDEEVMSFLLSKGLTNYEIEKLMEHLPVADYNDEEFNKFIVSSSEKASLSTLFALLVLAVLLFFIINSALKFPVFFIPAGVILIAIIYFLRKFKGDLKGGYYWQTVLHEEPERIVWIKPIIEKHTLVLVITLFKVGKFQFLTSDGLQKTITCDSDENRSVFFRGIRYYVPHAHIGYNEQVDQIYQDDPASFLKSLQQKGLYQSVSELIKKSSV
;
A
#
# COMPACT_ATOMS: atom_id res chain seq x y z
N MET A 1 -14.61 3.88 3.97
CA MET A 1 -15.60 4.37 3.00
C MET A 1 -15.64 5.88 3.12
N ILE A 2 -16.18 6.65 2.15
CA ILE A 2 -16.97 7.80 2.62
C ILE A 2 -18.08 7.11 3.40
N ASP A 3 -18.00 7.16 4.73
CA ASP A 3 -19.02 6.56 5.57
C ASP A 3 -20.32 7.27 5.20
N SER A 4 -21.13 6.53 4.43
CA SER A 4 -22.31 7.08 3.79
C SER A 4 -23.31 7.50 4.86
N GLU A 5 -23.28 6.83 6.02
CA GLU A 5 -24.08 7.21 7.16
C GLU A 5 -23.49 8.40 7.90
N LEU A 6 -22.17 8.53 8.05
CA LEU A 6 -21.58 9.71 8.66
C LEU A 6 -21.78 10.98 7.81
N VAL A 7 -21.69 10.85 6.48
CA VAL A 7 -22.01 11.95 5.55
C VAL A 7 -23.50 12.27 5.56
N LYS A 8 -24.36 11.25 5.60
CA LYS A 8 -25.81 11.45 5.75
C LYS A 8 -26.13 12.16 7.07
N GLN A 9 -25.57 11.70 8.18
CA GLN A 9 -25.72 12.32 9.51
C GLN A 9 -25.21 13.76 9.52
N HIS A 10 -24.06 14.03 8.91
CA HIS A 10 -23.54 15.38 8.77
C HIS A 10 -24.52 16.28 8.03
N TYR A 11 -25.03 15.87 6.86
CA TYR A 11 -26.01 16.66 6.11
C TYR A 11 -27.33 16.83 6.84
N LEU A 12 -27.79 15.81 7.56
CA LEU A 12 -28.98 15.90 8.41
C LEU A 12 -28.79 16.84 9.60
N SER A 13 -27.55 17.01 10.08
CA SER A 13 -27.23 17.90 11.20
C SER A 13 -27.16 19.39 10.84
N LEU A 14 -26.99 19.71 9.55
CA LEU A 14 -26.99 21.10 9.06
C LEU A 14 -28.40 21.69 9.11
N SER A 15 -28.51 23.00 9.33
CA SER A 15 -29.77 23.72 9.09
C SER A 15 -30.10 23.75 7.59
N ASP A 16 -31.35 24.04 7.23
CA ASP A 16 -31.77 24.10 5.82
C ASP A 16 -30.99 25.18 5.03
N GLU A 17 -30.68 26.30 5.68
CA GLU A 17 -29.89 27.41 5.14
C GLU A 17 -28.42 27.02 4.95
N GLU A 18 -27.83 26.34 5.93
CA GLU A 18 -26.46 25.84 5.87
C GLU A 18 -26.31 24.75 4.81
N LEU A 19 -27.27 23.83 4.72
CA LEU A 19 -27.28 22.75 3.74
C LEU A 19 -27.37 23.31 2.31
N THR A 20 -28.20 24.34 2.11
CA THR A 20 -28.33 25.04 0.82
C THR A 20 -27.06 25.80 0.46
N SER A 21 -26.48 26.53 1.42
CA SER A 21 -25.22 27.25 1.26
C SER A 21 -24.05 26.30 0.97
N PHE A 22 -23.99 25.16 1.66
CA PHE A 22 -23.02 24.10 1.45
C PHE A 22 -23.13 23.53 0.03
N ALA A 23 -24.35 23.18 -0.42
CA ALA A 23 -24.59 22.67 -1.76
C ALA A 23 -24.17 23.65 -2.87
N LEU A 24 -24.37 24.95 -2.66
CA LEU A 24 -23.96 26.00 -3.60
C LEU A 24 -22.43 26.21 -3.60
N LYS A 25 -21.79 26.17 -2.42
CA LYS A 25 -20.36 26.44 -2.24
C LYS A 25 -19.46 25.28 -2.67
N GLU A 26 -19.80 24.05 -2.28
CA GLU A 26 -18.98 22.85 -2.54
C GLU A 26 -19.35 22.12 -3.85
N LYS A 27 -20.15 22.78 -4.69
CA LYS A 27 -20.67 22.32 -5.99
C LYS A 27 -19.68 21.58 -6.90
N LYS A 28 -18.39 21.94 -6.89
CA LYS A 28 -17.36 21.34 -7.77
C LYS A 28 -16.51 20.27 -7.08
N ASN A 29 -16.53 20.22 -5.75
CA ASN A 29 -15.60 19.42 -4.95
C ASN A 29 -16.26 18.19 -4.31
N ILE A 30 -17.59 18.09 -4.34
CA ILE A 30 -18.34 16.96 -3.80
C ILE A 30 -18.17 15.71 -4.68
N THR A 31 -17.86 14.56 -4.10
CA THR A 31 -17.77 13.27 -4.82
C THR A 31 -19.15 12.80 -5.29
N ALA A 32 -19.22 11.91 -6.29
CA ALA A 32 -20.51 11.44 -6.83
C ALA A 32 -21.39 10.74 -5.77
N GLU A 33 -20.78 9.99 -4.86
CA GLU A 33 -21.46 9.33 -3.74
C GLU A 33 -22.05 10.35 -2.75
N ALA A 34 -21.25 11.33 -2.33
CA ALA A 34 -21.71 12.39 -1.43
C ALA A 34 -22.82 13.25 -2.08
N LEU A 35 -22.76 13.50 -3.39
CA LEU A 35 -23.83 14.18 -4.13
C LEU A 35 -25.14 13.38 -4.11
N THR A 36 -25.06 12.06 -4.23
CA THR A 36 -26.23 11.18 -4.20
C THR A 36 -26.89 11.17 -2.82
N ILE A 37 -26.07 11.15 -1.76
CA ILE A 37 -26.55 11.25 -0.37
C ILE A 37 -27.18 12.63 -0.13
N LEU A 38 -26.53 13.71 -0.59
CA LEU A 38 -27.04 15.07 -0.45
C LEU A 38 -28.41 15.24 -1.11
N LYS A 39 -28.60 14.72 -2.34
CA LYS A 39 -29.91 14.73 -3.03
C LYS A 39 -30.99 14.03 -2.21
N LYS A 40 -30.71 12.84 -1.67
CA LYS A 40 -31.65 12.11 -0.81
C LYS A 40 -32.01 12.90 0.44
N VAL A 41 -31.06 13.61 1.06
CA VAL A 41 -31.34 14.44 2.25
C VAL A 41 -32.25 15.63 1.90
N PHE A 42 -32.07 16.27 0.75
CA PHE A 42 -33.00 17.31 0.28
C PHE A 42 -34.41 16.76 0.01
N GLU A 43 -34.52 15.57 -0.61
CA GLU A 43 -35.79 14.88 -0.82
C GLU A 43 -36.48 14.50 0.51
N GLU A 44 -35.74 13.90 1.45
CA GLU A 44 -36.22 13.53 2.79
C GLU A 44 -36.72 14.75 3.58
N ARG A 45 -36.06 15.90 3.43
CA ARG A 45 -36.43 17.17 4.08
C ARG A 45 -37.44 18.00 3.30
N LYS A 46 -37.89 17.55 2.12
CA LYS A 46 -38.81 18.28 1.22
C LYS A 46 -38.29 19.68 0.83
N LEU A 47 -36.97 19.81 0.71
CA LEU A 47 -36.32 21.03 0.25
C LEU A 47 -36.14 21.00 -1.27
N ASN A 48 -36.20 22.17 -1.92
CA ASN A 48 -35.83 22.27 -3.32
C ASN A 48 -34.32 22.10 -3.44
N PHE A 49 -33.90 20.99 -4.04
CA PHE A 49 -32.49 20.82 -4.39
C PHE A 49 -32.10 21.94 -5.37
N PRO A 50 -31.12 22.79 -5.05
CA PRO A 50 -30.75 23.89 -5.92
C PRO A 50 -30.40 23.33 -7.30
N ASP A 51 -30.79 24.06 -8.35
CA ASP A 51 -30.58 23.66 -9.74
C ASP A 51 -29.07 23.69 -10.03
N LEU A 52 -28.40 22.58 -9.69
CA LEU A 52 -27.00 22.40 -9.95
C LEU A 52 -26.91 22.06 -11.45
N PRO A 53 -26.25 22.89 -12.30
CA PRO A 53 -25.99 22.50 -13.68
C PRO A 53 -25.35 21.12 -13.63
N GLY A 54 -26.04 20.15 -14.23
CA GLY A 54 -25.74 18.75 -14.05
C GLY A 54 -24.26 18.47 -14.25
N ARG A 55 -23.69 17.61 -13.40
CA ARG A 55 -22.54 16.82 -13.86
C ARG A 55 -23.04 16.09 -15.11
N ASN A 56 -22.65 16.61 -16.28
CA ASN A 56 -23.04 16.04 -17.56
C ASN A 56 -22.58 14.57 -17.58
N ALA A 57 -23.39 13.66 -18.11
CA ALA A 57 -22.99 12.26 -18.33
C ALA A 57 -21.66 12.14 -19.12
N ALA A 58 -21.29 13.17 -19.88
CA ALA A 58 -19.99 13.32 -20.53
C ALA A 58 -18.80 13.42 -19.54
N SER A 59 -18.98 14.01 -18.36
CA SER A 59 -17.98 14.06 -17.28
C SER A 59 -17.73 12.66 -16.70
N ASP A 60 -18.80 11.91 -16.45
CA ASP A 60 -18.70 10.56 -15.88
C ASP A 60 -18.15 9.57 -16.92
N GLN A 61 -18.55 9.68 -18.20
CA GLN A 61 -17.96 8.91 -19.30
C GLN A 61 -16.49 9.26 -19.54
N TYR A 62 -16.11 10.54 -19.41
CA TYR A 62 -14.71 10.96 -19.50
C TYR A 62 -13.87 10.37 -18.35
N GLU A 63 -14.38 10.36 -17.12
CA GLU A 63 -13.72 9.69 -16.01
C GLU A 63 -13.63 8.17 -16.20
N ILE A 64 -14.69 7.52 -16.70
CA ILE A 64 -14.69 6.07 -16.98
C ILE A 64 -13.69 5.73 -18.08
N GLN A 65 -13.67 6.46 -19.21
CA GLN A 65 -12.68 6.28 -20.27
C GLN A 65 -11.25 6.52 -19.77
N LYS A 66 -11.04 7.55 -18.94
CA LYS A 66 -9.75 7.82 -18.32
C LYS A 66 -9.31 6.67 -17.40
N ARG A 67 -10.24 6.06 -16.65
CA ARG A 67 -9.99 4.88 -15.80
C ARG A 67 -9.66 3.63 -16.61
N GLU A 68 -10.37 3.36 -17.70
CA GLU A 68 -10.13 2.22 -18.58
C GLU A 68 -8.80 2.35 -19.33
N GLN A 69 -8.47 3.55 -19.83
CA GLN A 69 -7.18 3.83 -20.43
C GLN A 69 -6.03 3.67 -19.44
N TRP A 70 -6.22 4.05 -18.17
CA TRP A 70 -5.20 3.87 -17.14
C TRP A 70 -5.02 2.41 -16.72
N LYS A 71 -6.10 1.63 -16.67
CA LYS A 71 -6.05 0.19 -16.39
C LYS A 71 -5.22 -0.54 -17.46
N LEU A 72 -5.50 -0.27 -18.74
CA LEU A 72 -4.74 -0.81 -19.86
C LEU A 72 -3.25 -0.41 -19.75
N LYS A 73 -2.97 0.84 -19.38
CA LYS A 73 -1.60 1.33 -19.18
C LYS A 73 -0.89 0.66 -18.01
N ASN A 74 -1.58 0.33 -16.93
CA ASN A 74 -0.99 -0.35 -15.77
C ASN A 74 -0.65 -1.81 -16.08
N ASP A 75 -1.53 -2.54 -16.77
CA ASP A 75 -1.25 -3.92 -17.19
C ASP A 75 -0.06 -3.98 -18.15
N LEU A 76 -0.02 -3.05 -19.12
CA LEU A 76 1.09 -2.90 -20.05
C LEU A 76 2.38 -2.42 -19.38
N TRP A 77 2.29 -1.65 -18.29
CA TRP A 77 3.43 -1.27 -17.47
C TRP A 77 4.03 -2.46 -16.73
N ILE A 78 3.19 -3.33 -16.15
CA ILE A 78 3.67 -4.58 -15.50
C ILE A 78 4.36 -5.48 -16.53
N GLU A 79 3.80 -5.60 -17.73
CA GLU A 79 4.42 -6.38 -18.82
C GLU A 79 5.75 -5.75 -19.27
N ALA A 80 5.80 -4.43 -19.44
CA ALA A 80 7.02 -3.71 -19.79
C ALA A 80 8.11 -3.84 -18.71
N LEU A 81 7.72 -3.81 -17.43
CA LEU A 81 8.62 -4.06 -16.30
C LEU A 81 9.23 -5.46 -16.37
N ARG A 82 8.40 -6.48 -16.62
CA ARG A 82 8.87 -7.87 -16.78
C ARG A 82 9.82 -8.02 -17.95
N LEU A 83 9.53 -7.37 -19.08
CA LEU A 83 10.43 -7.38 -20.25
C LEU A 83 11.78 -6.77 -19.91
N ARG A 84 11.80 -5.56 -19.32
CA ARG A 84 13.04 -4.89 -18.94
C ARG A 84 13.85 -5.72 -17.93
N LYS A 85 13.20 -6.35 -16.94
CA LYS A 85 13.84 -7.28 -15.98
C LYS A 85 14.46 -8.49 -16.67
N ASN A 86 13.85 -8.99 -17.74
CA ASN A 86 14.39 -10.10 -18.53
C ASN A 86 15.53 -9.67 -19.48
N GLY A 87 16.13 -8.50 -19.25
CA GLY A 87 17.27 -7.99 -20.00
C GLY A 87 16.91 -7.37 -21.34
N LYS A 88 15.63 -7.05 -21.57
CA LYS A 88 15.21 -6.37 -22.80
C LYS A 88 15.64 -4.91 -22.79
N SER A 89 16.17 -4.44 -23.92
CA SER A 89 16.57 -3.04 -24.08
C SER A 89 15.35 -2.12 -24.06
N ASP A 90 15.60 -0.83 -23.83
CA ASP A 90 14.54 0.18 -23.90
C ASP A 90 13.87 0.20 -25.28
N GLU A 91 14.61 -0.03 -26.37
CA GLU A 91 14.02 -0.12 -27.71
C GLU A 91 13.10 -1.34 -27.86
N GLU A 92 13.47 -2.48 -27.27
CA GLU A 92 12.64 -3.69 -27.29
C GLU A 92 11.34 -3.49 -26.48
N VAL A 93 11.43 -2.84 -25.32
CA VAL A 93 10.27 -2.50 -24.49
C VAL A 93 9.36 -1.48 -25.19
N MET A 94 9.94 -0.45 -25.82
CA MET A 94 9.18 0.53 -26.61
C MET A 94 8.50 -0.14 -27.80
N SER A 95 9.19 -1.01 -28.52
CA SER A 95 8.65 -1.76 -29.66
C SER A 95 7.48 -2.66 -29.23
N PHE A 96 7.59 -3.30 -28.06
CA PHE A 96 6.50 -4.05 -27.46
C PHE A 96 5.29 -3.16 -27.18
N LEU A 97 5.48 -2.01 -26.51
CA LEU A 97 4.38 -1.09 -26.19
C LEU A 97 3.73 -0.49 -27.44
N LEU A 98 4.53 -0.19 -28.48
CA LEU A 98 4.03 0.21 -29.80
C LEU A 98 3.13 -0.87 -30.40
N SER A 99 3.55 -2.14 -30.34
CA SER A 99 2.77 -3.27 -30.86
C SER A 99 1.43 -3.47 -30.12
N LYS A 100 1.33 -2.96 -28.89
CA LYS A 100 0.11 -2.97 -28.08
C LYS A 100 -0.79 -1.74 -28.33
N GLY A 101 -0.42 -0.89 -29.29
CA GLY A 101 -1.22 0.24 -29.75
C GLY A 101 -1.03 1.53 -28.95
N LEU A 102 0.04 1.64 -28.14
CA LEU A 102 0.35 2.90 -27.46
C LEU A 102 0.98 3.89 -28.44
N THR A 103 0.65 5.16 -28.26
CA THR A 103 1.33 6.26 -28.97
C THR A 103 2.72 6.52 -28.38
N ASN A 104 3.65 7.08 -29.15
CA ASN A 104 4.99 7.45 -28.68
C ASN A 104 4.96 8.27 -27.38
N TYR A 105 4.03 9.22 -27.26
CA TYR A 105 3.86 10.03 -26.06
C TYR A 105 3.46 9.21 -24.82
N GLU A 106 2.57 8.23 -25.00
CA GLU A 106 2.15 7.36 -23.90
C GLU A 106 3.26 6.39 -23.50
N ILE A 107 4.03 5.92 -24.47
CA ILE A 107 5.20 5.08 -24.22
C ILE A 107 6.24 5.85 -23.45
N GLU A 108 6.60 7.06 -23.88
CA GLU A 108 7.55 7.92 -23.17
C GLU A 108 7.13 8.11 -21.71
N LYS A 109 5.86 8.45 -21.47
CA LYS A 109 5.32 8.54 -20.11
C LYS A 109 5.38 7.23 -19.35
N LEU A 110 5.08 6.10 -19.97
CA LEU A 110 5.11 4.80 -19.29
C LEU A 110 6.56 4.40 -18.96
N MET A 111 7.49 4.66 -19.87
CA MET A 111 8.93 4.42 -19.71
C MET A 111 9.55 5.29 -18.61
N GLU A 112 9.11 6.54 -18.42
CA GLU A 112 9.50 7.38 -17.28
C GLU A 112 9.17 6.75 -15.91
N HIS A 113 8.14 5.90 -15.84
CA HIS A 113 7.68 5.27 -14.61
C HIS A 113 8.24 3.84 -14.45
N LEU A 114 8.96 3.32 -15.44
CA LEU A 114 9.64 2.04 -15.31
C LEU A 114 11.00 2.26 -14.62
N PRO A 115 11.39 1.39 -13.67
CA PRO A 115 12.72 1.44 -13.08
C PRO A 115 13.80 1.36 -14.16
N VAL A 116 14.89 2.10 -13.96
CA VAL A 116 16.07 2.02 -14.81
C VAL A 116 16.68 0.63 -14.64
N ALA A 117 16.99 -0.05 -15.75
CA ALA A 117 17.38 -1.46 -15.76
C ALA A 117 18.58 -1.78 -14.82
N ASP A 118 19.48 -0.81 -14.63
CA ASP A 118 20.68 -0.94 -13.80
C ASP A 118 20.62 -0.12 -12.48
N TYR A 119 19.42 0.27 -12.03
CA TYR A 119 19.30 1.01 -10.77
C TYR A 119 19.60 0.11 -9.57
N ASN A 120 20.78 0.29 -8.98
CA ASN A 120 21.20 -0.34 -7.74
C ASN A 120 21.55 0.73 -6.70
N ASP A 121 20.63 0.97 -5.76
CA ASP A 121 20.88 1.85 -4.62
C ASP A 121 21.38 1.02 -3.44
N GLU A 122 22.71 0.93 -3.30
CA GLU A 122 23.35 0.20 -2.20
C GLU A 122 22.89 0.69 -0.82
N GLU A 123 22.65 1.98 -0.68
CA GLU A 123 22.24 2.60 0.57
C GLU A 123 20.82 2.16 0.94
N PHE A 124 19.91 2.19 -0.03
CA PHE A 124 18.55 1.66 0.13
C PHE A 124 18.57 0.15 0.44
N ASN A 125 19.39 -0.63 -0.24
CA ASN A 125 19.52 -2.06 0.01
C ASN A 125 20.00 -2.36 1.43
N LYS A 126 21.07 -1.69 1.88
CA LYS A 126 21.56 -1.79 3.26
C LYS A 126 20.51 -1.35 4.27
N PHE A 127 19.74 -0.30 3.95
CA PHE A 127 18.65 0.19 4.79
C PHE A 127 17.51 -0.84 4.94
N ILE A 128 17.05 -1.44 3.85
CA ILE A 128 15.98 -2.47 3.89
C ILE A 128 16.45 -3.71 4.65
N VAL A 129 17.68 -4.18 4.39
CA VAL A 129 18.24 -5.35 5.05
C VAL A 129 18.35 -5.13 6.56
N SER A 130 19.00 -4.04 6.97
CA SER A 130 19.19 -3.72 8.40
C SER A 130 17.87 -3.50 9.16
N SER A 131 16.87 -2.89 8.51
CA SER A 131 15.53 -2.69 9.06
C SER A 131 14.74 -4.00 9.21
N SER A 132 15.11 -5.03 8.45
CA SER A 132 14.40 -6.31 8.40
C SER A 132 15.05 -7.39 9.25
N GLU A 133 16.38 -7.38 9.34
CA GLU A 133 17.14 -8.41 10.06
C GLU A 133 16.92 -8.36 11.57
N LYS A 134 16.83 -7.16 12.18
CA LYS A 134 16.69 -7.00 13.63
C LYS A 134 15.50 -7.78 14.20
N ALA A 135 14.33 -7.70 13.56
CA ALA A 135 13.13 -8.41 14.00
C ALA A 135 13.26 -9.94 13.85
N SER A 136 13.81 -10.39 12.72
CA SER A 136 14.00 -11.81 12.44
C SER A 136 15.04 -12.45 13.38
N LEU A 137 16.16 -11.78 13.64
CA LEU A 137 17.24 -12.24 14.52
C LEU A 137 16.79 -12.27 15.98
N SER A 138 16.07 -11.24 16.44
CA SER A 138 15.52 -11.21 17.79
C SER A 138 14.55 -12.37 18.05
N THR A 139 13.69 -12.67 17.07
CA THR A 139 12.75 -13.79 17.16
C THR A 139 13.47 -15.15 17.14
N LEU A 140 14.46 -15.30 16.27
CA LEU A 140 15.33 -16.49 16.22
C LEU A 140 16.04 -16.72 17.56
N PHE A 141 16.59 -15.67 18.15
CA PHE A 141 17.27 -15.75 19.45
C PHE A 141 16.30 -16.13 20.56
N ALA A 142 15.10 -15.53 20.59
CA ALA A 142 14.06 -15.87 21.56
C ALA A 142 13.63 -17.35 21.45
N LEU A 143 13.45 -17.87 20.23
CA LEU A 143 13.15 -19.28 20.00
C LEU A 143 14.29 -20.20 20.46
N LEU A 144 15.54 -19.81 20.25
CA LEU A 144 16.71 -20.57 20.69
C LEU A 144 16.79 -20.63 22.22
N VAL A 145 16.58 -19.51 22.92
CA VAL A 145 16.53 -19.47 24.38
C VAL A 145 15.41 -20.35 24.91
N LEU A 146 14.22 -20.27 24.31
CA LEU A 146 13.07 -21.09 24.71
C LEU A 146 13.34 -22.58 24.49
N ALA A 147 13.98 -22.94 23.37
CA ALA A 147 14.39 -24.31 23.07
C ALA A 147 15.39 -24.86 24.10
N VAL A 148 16.41 -24.08 24.48
CA VAL A 148 17.37 -24.46 25.53
C VAL A 148 16.68 -24.66 26.87
N LEU A 149 15.75 -23.77 27.22
CA LEU A 149 15.00 -23.85 28.48
C LEU A 149 14.08 -25.08 28.49
N LEU A 150 13.40 -25.37 27.39
CA LEU A 150 12.55 -26.56 27.24
C LEU A 150 13.39 -27.84 27.36
N PHE A 151 14.56 -27.87 26.69
CA PHE A 151 15.52 -28.96 26.78
C PHE A 151 16.02 -29.17 28.22
N PHE A 152 16.30 -28.10 28.96
CA PHE A 152 16.72 -28.18 30.37
C PHE A 152 15.63 -28.77 31.27
N ILE A 153 14.37 -28.34 31.10
CA ILE A 153 13.22 -28.88 31.85
C ILE A 153 13.03 -30.37 31.56
N ILE A 154 13.06 -30.77 30.28
CA ILE A 154 12.89 -32.16 29.86
C ILE A 154 13.99 -33.05 30.46
N ASN A 155 15.26 -32.63 30.39
CA ASN A 155 16.37 -33.39 30.97
C ASN A 155 16.33 -33.45 32.50
N SER A 156 15.84 -32.39 33.15
CA SER A 156 15.70 -32.36 34.61
C SER A 156 14.56 -33.28 35.09
N ALA A 157 13.50 -33.45 34.27
CA ALA A 157 12.37 -34.32 34.58
C ALA A 157 12.64 -35.81 34.23
N LEU A 158 13.25 -36.07 33.09
CA LEU A 158 13.57 -37.42 32.61
C LEU A 158 15.03 -37.73 32.97
N LYS A 159 15.26 -38.44 34.08
CA LYS A 159 16.58 -38.87 34.57
C LYS A 159 17.34 -39.84 33.63
N PHE A 160 17.00 -39.90 32.35
CA PHE A 160 17.52 -40.83 31.35
C PHE A 160 18.34 -40.08 30.28
N PRO A 161 19.46 -40.64 29.80
CA PRO A 161 20.38 -39.99 28.86
C PRO A 161 19.90 -40.06 27.39
N VAL A 162 18.62 -39.82 27.13
CA VAL A 162 18.05 -39.80 25.77
C VAL A 162 18.09 -38.38 25.23
N PHE A 163 19.29 -37.82 25.10
CA PHE A 163 19.51 -36.43 24.71
C PHE A 163 19.16 -36.13 23.24
N PHE A 164 19.17 -37.15 22.37
CA PHE A 164 19.04 -36.95 20.91
C PHE A 164 17.60 -36.78 20.42
N ILE A 165 16.62 -37.40 21.06
CA ILE A 165 15.22 -37.35 20.63
C ILE A 165 14.60 -35.96 20.86
N PRO A 166 14.74 -35.32 22.04
CA PRO A 166 14.21 -33.97 22.29
C PRO A 166 14.88 -32.92 21.39
N ALA A 167 16.18 -33.03 21.16
CA ALA A 167 16.92 -32.10 20.29
C ALA A 167 16.44 -32.15 18.83
N GLY A 168 16.20 -33.35 18.30
CA GLY A 168 15.64 -33.52 16.95
C GLY A 168 14.24 -32.91 16.80
N VAL A 169 13.36 -33.13 17.79
CA VAL A 169 12.00 -32.56 17.80
C VAL A 169 12.03 -31.03 17.87
N ILE A 170 12.91 -30.47 18.71
CA ILE A 170 13.10 -29.03 18.83
C ILE A 170 13.62 -28.44 17.51
N LEU A 171 14.59 -29.08 16.86
CA LEU A 171 15.12 -28.61 15.57
C LEU A 171 14.05 -28.62 14.48
N ILE A 172 13.26 -29.70 14.39
CA ILE A 172 12.14 -29.80 13.44
C ILE A 172 11.11 -28.71 13.74
N ALA A 173 10.79 -28.45 15.00
CA ALA A 173 9.89 -27.38 15.40
C ALA A 173 10.41 -26.01 14.98
N ILE A 174 11.70 -25.72 15.20
CA ILE A 174 12.34 -24.46 14.78
C ILE A 174 12.27 -24.29 13.25
N ILE A 175 12.64 -25.32 12.47
CA ILE A 175 12.56 -25.29 11.00
C ILE A 175 11.12 -25.08 10.51
N TYR A 176 10.15 -25.75 11.14
CA TYR A 176 8.74 -25.60 10.83
C TYR A 176 8.25 -24.16 11.13
N PHE A 177 8.62 -23.60 12.28
CA PHE A 177 8.27 -22.23 12.65
C PHE A 177 8.92 -21.19 11.73
N LEU A 178 10.19 -21.39 11.35
CA LEU A 178 10.90 -20.53 10.40
C LEU A 178 10.21 -20.50 9.03
N ARG A 179 9.76 -21.67 8.53
CA ARG A 179 8.98 -21.75 7.28
C ARG A 179 7.64 -21.03 7.38
N LYS A 180 7.03 -21.02 8.57
CA LYS A 180 5.77 -20.32 8.84
C LYS A 180 5.90 -18.84 9.18
N PHE A 181 7.10 -18.27 9.26
CA PHE A 181 7.25 -16.83 9.42
C PHE A 181 6.55 -16.09 8.28
N LYS A 182 5.64 -15.19 8.66
CA LYS A 182 4.89 -14.31 7.76
C LYS A 182 5.39 -12.88 7.94
N GLY A 183 5.31 -12.10 6.86
CA GLY A 183 5.46 -10.65 6.90
C GLY A 183 6.79 -10.19 7.53
N ASP A 184 6.67 -9.42 8.61
CA ASP A 184 7.74 -8.76 9.36
C ASP A 184 8.87 -9.68 9.83
N LEU A 185 8.57 -10.97 10.00
CA LEU A 185 9.50 -11.99 10.46
C LEU A 185 10.33 -12.60 9.31
N LYS A 186 9.99 -12.30 8.05
CA LYS A 186 10.87 -12.62 6.92
C LYS A 186 12.11 -11.73 7.00
N GLY A 187 13.29 -12.32 6.78
CA GLY A 187 14.58 -11.61 6.84
C GLY A 187 14.74 -10.57 5.74
N GLY A 188 15.80 -9.75 5.85
CA GLY A 188 16.07 -8.66 4.90
C GLY A 188 16.24 -9.11 3.46
N TYR A 189 16.91 -10.24 3.23
CA TYR A 189 17.07 -10.81 1.89
C TYR A 189 15.74 -11.06 1.19
N TYR A 190 14.73 -11.58 1.91
CA TYR A 190 13.40 -11.80 1.33
C TYR A 190 12.77 -10.50 0.83
N TRP A 191 12.81 -9.44 1.65
CA TRP A 191 12.21 -8.16 1.27
C TRP A 191 12.99 -7.44 0.18
N GLN A 192 14.30 -7.64 0.13
CA GLN A 192 15.12 -7.21 -0.99
C GLN A 192 14.72 -7.96 -2.28
N THR A 193 14.60 -9.29 -2.24
CA THR A 193 14.08 -10.07 -3.37
C THR A 193 12.69 -9.59 -3.80
N VAL A 194 11.77 -9.33 -2.87
CA VAL A 194 10.45 -8.79 -3.24
C VAL A 194 10.57 -7.43 -3.91
N LEU A 195 11.41 -6.51 -3.42
CA LEU A 195 11.56 -5.17 -4.02
C LEU A 195 12.25 -5.19 -5.40
N HIS A 196 13.19 -6.11 -5.61
CA HIS A 196 14.00 -6.18 -6.84
C HIS A 196 13.39 -7.10 -7.88
N GLU A 197 12.89 -8.25 -7.45
CA GLU A 197 12.46 -9.33 -8.33
C GLU A 197 10.94 -9.38 -8.52
N GLU A 198 10.16 -9.02 -7.51
CA GLU A 198 8.70 -9.10 -7.56
C GLU A 198 8.03 -7.82 -7.02
N PRO A 199 8.44 -6.62 -7.47
CA PRO A 199 7.94 -5.36 -6.93
C PRO A 199 6.43 -5.21 -7.08
N GLU A 200 5.81 -5.84 -8.10
CA GLU A 200 4.36 -5.85 -8.31
C GLU A 200 3.58 -6.48 -7.15
N ARG A 201 4.26 -7.27 -6.30
CA ARG A 201 3.65 -7.81 -5.11
C ARG A 201 3.38 -6.72 -4.10
N ILE A 202 4.14 -5.64 -4.04
CA ILE A 202 3.93 -4.54 -3.08
C ILE A 202 2.85 -3.62 -3.63
N VAL A 203 1.63 -3.81 -3.11
CA VAL A 203 0.46 -3.09 -3.60
C VAL A 203 0.17 -1.83 -2.79
N TRP A 204 0.65 -1.74 -1.56
CA TRP A 204 0.38 -0.61 -0.68
C TRP A 204 1.53 -0.29 0.27
N ILE A 205 1.85 1.00 0.39
CA ILE A 205 2.78 1.58 1.36
C ILE A 205 1.98 2.47 2.30
N LYS A 206 1.71 1.96 3.50
CA LYS A 206 0.88 2.59 4.52
C LYS A 206 1.75 3.27 5.56
N PRO A 207 1.65 4.60 5.79
CA PRO A 207 2.29 5.21 6.95
C PRO A 207 1.63 4.69 8.23
N ILE A 208 2.43 4.34 9.24
CA ILE A 208 1.89 3.98 10.55
C ILE A 208 1.62 5.28 11.32
N ILE A 209 0.37 5.49 11.67
CA ILE A 209 -0.07 6.62 12.46
C ILE A 209 -0.30 6.10 13.88
N GLU A 210 0.52 6.54 14.84
CA GLU A 210 0.28 6.22 16.24
C GLU A 210 -0.69 7.25 16.81
N LYS A 211 -1.81 6.77 17.35
CA LYS A 211 -2.80 7.59 18.05
C LYS A 211 -2.33 7.77 19.49
N HIS A 212 -1.89 8.97 19.85
CA HIS A 212 -1.70 9.31 21.25
C HIS A 212 -3.00 9.93 21.77
N THR A 213 -3.56 9.31 22.81
CA THR A 213 -4.74 9.84 23.50
C THR A 213 -4.27 10.45 24.81
N LEU A 214 -4.25 11.77 24.91
CA LEU A 214 -4.00 12.49 26.17
C LEU A 214 -5.30 13.17 26.59
N VAL A 215 -5.91 12.63 27.64
CA VAL A 215 -7.05 13.15 28.40
C VAL A 215 -8.35 13.36 27.57
N LEU A 216 -8.36 14.27 26.58
CA LEU A 216 -9.50 14.61 25.71
C LEU A 216 -9.10 14.99 24.26
N VAL A 217 -7.82 14.86 23.88
CA VAL A 217 -7.33 15.18 22.52
C VAL A 217 -6.71 13.94 21.89
N ILE A 218 -7.17 13.58 20.69
CA ILE A 218 -6.55 12.58 19.83
C ILE A 218 -5.53 13.30 18.95
N THR A 219 -4.25 13.17 19.25
CA THR A 219 -3.16 13.65 18.37
C THR A 219 -2.63 12.49 17.54
N LEU A 220 -2.72 12.65 16.21
CA LEU A 220 -2.15 11.71 15.25
C LEU A 220 -0.69 12.09 14.99
N PHE A 221 0.26 11.33 15.53
CA PHE A 221 1.66 11.51 15.21
C PHE A 221 2.05 10.57 14.06
N LYS A 222 2.65 11.14 13.01
CA LYS A 222 3.36 10.37 11.98
C LYS A 222 4.66 9.89 12.61
N VAL A 223 4.61 8.75 13.27
CA VAL A 223 5.82 8.04 13.70
C VAL A 223 6.46 7.58 12.40
N GLY A 224 7.72 7.95 12.13
CA GLY A 224 8.39 7.74 10.84
C GLY A 224 8.53 6.26 10.47
N LYS A 225 7.44 5.54 10.32
CA LYS A 225 7.32 4.11 10.10
C LYS A 225 6.36 3.92 8.94
N PHE A 226 6.73 3.05 8.02
CA PHE A 226 5.93 2.69 6.86
C PHE A 226 5.75 1.19 6.82
N GLN A 227 4.58 0.75 6.41
CA GLN A 227 4.26 -0.65 6.25
C GLN A 227 4.13 -0.94 4.76
N PHE A 228 4.95 -1.87 4.25
CA PHE A 228 4.71 -2.51 2.96
C PHE A 228 3.64 -3.58 3.15
N LEU A 229 2.65 -3.59 2.27
CA LEU A 229 1.60 -4.59 2.22
C LEU A 229 1.58 -5.19 0.82
N THR A 230 1.58 -6.51 0.75
CA THR A 230 1.68 -7.25 -0.50
C THR A 230 0.34 -7.82 -0.95
N SER A 231 0.21 -8.17 -2.23
CA SER A 231 -0.98 -8.77 -2.83
C SER A 231 -1.33 -10.15 -2.25
N ASP A 232 -0.38 -10.83 -1.61
CA ASP A 232 -0.57 -12.09 -0.89
C ASP A 232 -0.79 -11.91 0.62
N GLY A 233 -1.02 -10.68 1.08
CA GLY A 233 -1.38 -10.40 2.47
C GLY A 233 -0.20 -10.37 3.44
N LEU A 234 1.05 -10.30 2.95
CA LEU A 234 2.23 -10.13 3.81
C LEU A 234 2.44 -8.65 4.10
N GLN A 235 2.96 -8.37 5.28
CA GLN A 235 3.20 -7.01 5.74
C GLN A 235 4.61 -6.85 6.29
N LYS A 236 5.26 -5.71 6.03
CA LYS A 236 6.57 -5.36 6.58
C LYS A 236 6.60 -3.93 7.06
N THR A 237 6.90 -3.74 8.33
CA THR A 237 7.16 -2.45 8.94
C THR A 237 8.63 -2.06 8.74
N ILE A 238 8.83 -0.91 8.12
CA ILE A 238 10.11 -0.23 7.91
C ILE A 238 10.12 1.01 8.79
N THR A 239 11.17 1.15 9.60
CA THR A 239 11.32 2.29 10.51
C THR A 239 12.33 3.27 9.93
N CYS A 240 11.90 4.51 9.76
CA CYS A 240 12.64 5.65 9.23
C CYS A 240 12.79 6.71 10.34
N ASP A 241 13.66 6.44 11.31
CA ASP A 241 13.83 7.30 12.50
C ASP A 241 14.58 8.62 12.23
N SER A 242 15.26 8.75 11.07
CA SER A 242 16.03 9.93 10.69
C SER A 242 15.57 10.49 9.33
N ASP A 243 15.80 11.78 9.10
CA ASP A 243 15.54 12.41 7.81
C ASP A 243 16.35 11.78 6.67
N GLU A 244 17.57 11.33 6.97
CA GLU A 244 18.43 10.58 6.04
C GLU A 244 17.78 9.24 5.65
N ASN A 245 17.39 8.41 6.63
CA ASN A 245 16.70 7.15 6.38
C ASN A 245 15.38 7.35 5.61
N ARG A 246 14.66 8.42 5.93
CA ARG A 246 13.43 8.79 5.21
C ARG A 246 13.75 9.15 3.76
N SER A 247 14.80 9.93 3.50
CA SER A 247 15.25 10.27 2.15
C SER A 247 15.64 9.03 1.34
N VAL A 248 16.46 8.15 1.93
CA VAL A 248 16.87 6.87 1.33
C VAL A 248 15.64 6.01 1.02
N PHE A 249 14.71 5.88 1.97
CA PHE A 249 13.48 5.11 1.79
C PHE A 249 12.64 5.64 0.63
N PHE A 250 12.30 6.93 0.62
CA PHE A 250 11.46 7.53 -0.42
C PHE A 250 12.13 7.51 -1.79
N ARG A 251 13.46 7.68 -1.84
CA ARG A 251 14.25 7.53 -3.05
C ARG A 251 14.13 6.10 -3.59
N GLY A 252 14.39 5.08 -2.77
CA GLY A 252 14.32 3.69 -3.20
C GLY A 252 12.92 3.24 -3.62
N ILE A 253 11.88 3.51 -2.83
CA ILE A 253 10.51 3.08 -3.19
C ILE A 253 10.00 3.77 -4.47
N ARG A 254 10.47 4.99 -4.76
CA ARG A 254 10.15 5.68 -6.01
C ARG A 254 10.65 4.90 -7.22
N TYR A 255 11.83 4.29 -7.11
CA TYR A 255 12.42 3.51 -8.20
C TYR A 255 11.88 2.09 -8.23
N TYR A 256 11.88 1.38 -7.10
CA TYR A 256 11.52 -0.04 -7.08
C TYR A 256 10.01 -0.30 -7.16
N VAL A 257 9.18 0.54 -6.53
CA VAL A 257 7.72 0.31 -6.41
C VAL A 257 6.88 1.55 -6.72
N PRO A 258 7.07 2.19 -7.89
CA PRO A 258 6.36 3.42 -8.27
C PRO A 258 4.82 3.26 -8.34
N HIS A 259 4.36 2.05 -8.63
CA HIS A 259 2.96 1.67 -8.80
C HIS A 259 2.21 1.39 -7.49
N ALA A 260 2.91 1.25 -6.36
CA ALA A 260 2.23 0.95 -5.11
C ALA A 260 1.32 2.13 -4.70
N HIS A 261 0.18 1.83 -4.08
CA HIS A 261 -0.59 2.88 -3.44
C HIS A 261 0.21 3.47 -2.29
N ILE A 262 0.17 4.79 -2.09
CA ILE A 262 0.75 5.43 -0.91
C ILE A 262 -0.31 6.23 -0.14
N GLY A 263 -0.28 6.09 1.18
CA GLY A 263 -1.17 6.82 2.09
C GLY A 263 -1.98 5.88 2.97
N TYR A 264 -2.86 6.47 3.77
CA TYR A 264 -3.73 5.71 4.66
C TYR A 264 -5.08 6.40 4.81
N ASN A 265 -6.14 5.61 4.68
CA ASN A 265 -7.44 5.90 5.24
C ASN A 265 -8.14 4.58 5.58
N GLU A 266 -9.19 4.65 6.39
CA GLU A 266 -9.92 3.47 6.85
C GLU A 266 -10.65 2.73 5.70
N GLN A 267 -11.06 3.45 4.64
CA GLN A 267 -11.65 2.83 3.44
C GLN A 267 -10.69 1.90 2.71
N VAL A 268 -9.47 2.39 2.51
CA VAL A 268 -8.40 1.71 1.81
C VAL A 268 -8.00 0.49 2.61
N ASP A 269 -7.90 0.63 3.93
CA ASP A 269 -7.60 -0.48 4.83
C ASP A 269 -8.63 -1.60 4.69
N GLN A 270 -9.93 -1.28 4.76
CA GLN A 270 -11.00 -2.26 4.55
C GLN A 270 -10.90 -2.97 3.20
N ILE A 271 -10.67 -2.22 2.12
CA ILE A 271 -10.51 -2.79 0.77
C ILE A 271 -9.34 -3.77 0.71
N TYR A 272 -8.23 -3.45 1.39
CA TYR A 272 -7.08 -4.34 1.47
C TYR A 272 -7.39 -5.60 2.28
N GLN A 273 -8.06 -5.45 3.44
CA GLN A 273 -8.42 -6.60 4.28
C GLN A 273 -9.42 -7.55 3.59
N ASP A 274 -10.32 -7.01 2.77
CA ASP A 274 -11.32 -7.79 2.03
C ASP A 274 -10.68 -8.67 0.93
N ASP A 275 -9.82 -8.07 0.10
CA ASP A 275 -9.12 -8.77 -0.99
C ASP A 275 -7.77 -8.09 -1.32
N PRO A 276 -6.67 -8.53 -0.70
CA PRO A 276 -5.32 -8.02 -1.00
C PRO A 276 -4.91 -8.18 -2.47
N ALA A 277 -5.36 -9.25 -3.14
CA ALA A 277 -4.94 -9.57 -4.50
C ALA A 277 -5.58 -8.62 -5.52
N SER A 278 -6.86 -8.29 -5.32
CA SER A 278 -7.56 -7.30 -6.15
C SER A 278 -7.45 -5.86 -5.64
N PHE A 279 -6.67 -5.61 -4.59
CA PHE A 279 -6.64 -4.34 -3.87
C PHE A 279 -6.48 -3.11 -4.77
N LEU A 280 -5.45 -3.07 -5.62
CA LEU A 280 -5.20 -1.94 -6.50
C LEU A 280 -6.37 -1.71 -7.46
N LYS A 281 -6.91 -2.78 -8.03
CA LYS A 281 -8.07 -2.73 -8.93
C LYS A 281 -9.29 -2.16 -8.21
N SER A 282 -9.55 -2.61 -6.99
CA SER A 282 -10.66 -2.14 -6.14
C SER A 282 -10.51 -0.66 -5.76
N LEU A 283 -9.30 -0.20 -5.43
CA LEU A 283 -9.04 1.22 -5.18
C LEU A 283 -9.26 2.09 -6.41
N GLN A 284 -8.78 1.62 -7.56
CA GLN A 284 -8.91 2.31 -8.83
C GLN A 284 -10.39 2.45 -9.24
N GLN A 285 -11.17 1.37 -9.12
CA GLN A 285 -12.61 1.39 -9.39
C GLN A 285 -13.35 2.43 -8.55
N LYS A 286 -12.93 2.59 -7.28
CA LYS A 286 -13.51 3.55 -6.34
C LYS A 286 -12.92 4.97 -6.46
N GLY A 287 -11.94 5.19 -7.33
CA GLY A 287 -11.30 6.51 -7.51
C GLY A 287 -10.45 6.97 -6.32
N LEU A 288 -9.96 6.03 -5.50
CA LEU A 288 -9.20 6.30 -4.27
C LEU A 288 -7.70 6.04 -4.43
N TYR A 289 -7.30 5.57 -5.60
CA TYR A 289 -5.92 5.19 -5.87
C TYR A 289 -5.02 6.42 -5.98
N GLN A 290 -3.86 6.34 -5.33
CA GLN A 290 -2.80 7.33 -5.37
C GLN A 290 -1.46 6.61 -5.41
N SER A 291 -0.72 6.74 -6.50
CA SER A 291 0.57 6.06 -6.67
C SER A 291 1.72 6.80 -5.98
N VAL A 292 2.81 6.09 -5.69
CA VAL A 292 4.06 6.70 -5.19
C VAL A 292 4.56 7.77 -6.16
N SER A 293 4.51 7.53 -7.46
CA SER A 293 4.96 8.49 -8.49
C SER A 293 4.15 9.78 -8.50
N GLU A 294 2.85 9.73 -8.23
CA GLU A 294 1.96 10.90 -8.24
C GLU A 294 2.15 11.81 -7.03
N LEU A 295 2.41 11.24 -5.84
CA LEU A 295 2.65 12.01 -4.62
C LEU A 295 3.85 12.95 -4.79
N ILE A 296 4.90 12.48 -5.45
CA ILE A 296 6.19 13.18 -5.54
C ILE A 296 6.15 14.35 -6.53
N LYS A 297 5.32 14.28 -7.58
CA LYS A 297 5.07 15.42 -8.48
C LYS A 297 4.44 16.61 -7.76
N LYS A 298 3.69 16.38 -6.68
CA LYS A 298 3.07 17.44 -5.87
C LYS A 298 4.03 18.05 -4.84
N SER A 299 5.13 17.38 -4.51
CA SER A 299 6.12 17.86 -3.52
C SER A 299 7.36 18.52 -4.15
N SER A 300 7.41 18.60 -5.48
CA SER A 300 8.49 19.23 -6.26
C SER A 300 8.07 20.58 -6.88
N VAL A 301 6.91 21.09 -6.46
CA VAL A 301 6.40 22.46 -6.70
C VAL A 301 6.31 23.15 -5.35
#